data_AF-A0A6P4B035-F1
#
_entry.id   AF-A0A6P4B035-F1
#
_cell.length_a   1.000
_cell.length_b   1.000
_cell.length_c   1.000
_cell.angle_alpha   90.00
_cell.angle_beta   90.00
_cell.angle_gamma   90.00
#
_symmetry.space_group_name_H-M   'P 1'
#
loop_
_entity.id
_entity.type
_entity.pdbx_description
1 polymer ?
#
loop_
_entity_poly.entity_id
_entity_poly.type
_entity_poly.pdbx_seq_one_letter_code
_entity_poly.pdbx_strand_id
1 'polypeptide(L)'
;MALASHDSDAKLEKQEDDAFMFAQMACSVVVPMAVRTTIELGVFDIIAKEGEGAKLSAKDIADRIGSNNPEAASMLDRVLRLLASHSLLSCSVVEDPESSNNLHHRPLYSLSPVSKYFVTDADGESWGPSLAHLLDKVLYPCWSELKGAILEGGIPFNRIYGMNVFEYANIDPRFNEVFNKAMLTSSTISMKRILDVYKGFDHINKLVDVGGGLGATLNLITSKYPHIQGVNFDLPHVIENAPVYAGVEHIGGDMFESVPNGDAIFIKNILHDWDDEECLKILKNCRKAIPNDGKVIVVDKVLPAVPEQTDVAKMAFRSDIFMMIQMPKGKERTHQDFMHLAKASGFNNITLLCNVSSLWVMEFFK
;
A
#
# COMPACT_ATOMS: atom_id res chain seq x y z
N MET A 1 24.12 -49.14 -3.72
CA MET A 1 23.09 -48.88 -2.68
C MET A 1 23.52 -47.78 -1.70
N ALA A 2 24.79 -47.71 -1.26
CA ALA A 2 25.27 -46.68 -0.32
C ALA A 2 25.37 -45.23 -0.86
N LEU A 3 25.56 -45.04 -2.17
CA LEU A 3 25.60 -43.68 -2.77
C LEU A 3 24.22 -43.04 -2.92
N ALA A 4 23.15 -43.84 -2.99
CA ALA A 4 21.78 -43.33 -3.13
C ALA A 4 21.17 -42.89 -1.79
N SER A 5 21.61 -43.47 -0.67
CA SER A 5 21.19 -43.06 0.68
C SER A 5 21.91 -41.79 1.15
N HIS A 6 23.19 -41.62 0.82
CA HIS A 6 23.92 -40.41 1.18
C HIS A 6 23.39 -39.17 0.43
N ASP A 7 22.93 -39.34 -0.81
CA ASP A 7 22.33 -38.28 -1.63
C ASP A 7 20.87 -38.00 -1.26
N SER A 8 20.18 -38.92 -0.55
CA SER A 8 18.87 -38.64 0.05
C SER A 8 19.00 -37.89 1.38
N ASP A 9 19.97 -38.27 2.20
CA ASP A 9 20.19 -37.65 3.52
C ASP A 9 20.69 -36.20 3.36
N ALA A 10 21.62 -35.95 2.43
CA ALA A 10 22.08 -34.59 2.12
C ALA A 10 20.98 -33.68 1.53
N LYS A 11 19.99 -34.26 0.82
CA LYS A 11 18.83 -33.49 0.31
C LYS A 11 17.86 -33.14 1.42
N LEU A 12 17.65 -34.06 2.37
CA LEU A 12 16.81 -33.82 3.54
C LEU A 12 17.43 -32.75 4.45
N GLU A 13 18.73 -32.85 4.75
CA GLU A 13 19.45 -31.83 5.54
C GLU A 13 19.37 -30.44 4.89
N LYS A 14 19.63 -30.35 3.58
CA LYS A 14 19.49 -29.09 2.84
C LYS A 14 18.07 -28.54 2.89
N GLN A 15 17.06 -29.40 2.80
CA GLN A 15 15.66 -29.00 2.88
C GLN A 15 15.30 -28.44 4.27
N GLU A 16 15.82 -29.05 5.33
CA GLU A 16 15.66 -28.55 6.70
C GLU A 16 16.35 -27.20 6.91
N ASP A 17 17.58 -27.05 6.42
CA ASP A 17 18.33 -25.79 6.47
C ASP A 17 17.59 -24.67 5.70
N ASP A 18 17.14 -24.96 4.47
CA ASP A 18 16.38 -24.01 3.67
C ASP A 18 15.06 -23.60 4.36
N ALA A 19 14.38 -24.54 5.01
CA ALA A 19 13.15 -24.27 5.76
C ALA A 19 13.40 -23.41 7.01
N PHE A 20 14.47 -23.69 7.76
CA PHE A 20 14.85 -22.90 8.92
C PHE A 20 15.22 -21.46 8.54
N MET A 21 16.03 -21.30 7.48
CA MET A 21 16.39 -19.99 6.94
C MET A 21 15.17 -19.22 6.45
N PHE A 22 14.23 -19.89 5.77
CA PHE A 22 12.97 -19.27 5.38
C PHE A 22 12.16 -18.77 6.58
N ALA A 23 12.04 -19.57 7.64
CA ALA A 23 11.31 -19.18 8.85
C ALA A 23 11.95 -17.95 9.52
N GLN A 24 13.28 -17.87 9.58
CA GLN A 24 13.99 -16.69 10.09
C GLN A 24 13.73 -15.44 9.25
N MET A 25 13.78 -15.58 7.92
CA MET A 25 13.52 -14.46 7.00
C MET A 25 12.07 -13.97 7.08
N ALA A 26 11.10 -14.88 7.19
CA ALA A 26 9.68 -14.56 7.27
C ALA A 26 9.33 -13.73 8.53
N CYS A 27 10.07 -13.92 9.62
CA CYS A 27 9.88 -13.22 10.90
C CYS A 27 10.80 -11.99 11.07
N SER A 28 11.56 -11.61 10.04
CA SER A 28 12.54 -10.53 10.15
C SER A 28 11.90 -9.15 10.17
N VAL A 29 12.20 -8.38 11.21
CA VAL A 29 11.86 -6.95 11.32
C VAL A 29 12.95 -6.03 10.76
N VAL A 30 14.14 -6.57 10.49
CA VAL A 30 15.34 -5.76 10.25
C VAL A 30 15.25 -5.02 8.92
N VAL A 31 14.78 -5.69 7.87
CA VAL A 31 14.67 -5.10 6.51
C VAL A 31 13.68 -3.93 6.46
N PRO A 32 12.40 -4.06 6.89
CA PRO A 32 11.47 -2.94 6.83
C PRO A 32 11.93 -1.73 7.66
N MET A 33 12.57 -1.97 8.82
CA MET A 33 13.16 -0.90 9.63
C MET A 33 14.35 -0.22 8.94
N ALA A 34 15.24 -0.99 8.32
CA ALA A 34 16.35 -0.44 7.55
C ALA A 34 15.89 0.40 6.36
N VAL A 35 14.85 -0.04 5.64
CA VAL A 35 14.24 0.74 4.55
C VAL A 35 13.67 2.05 5.09
N ARG A 36 12.91 2.00 6.19
CA ARG A 36 12.37 3.20 6.84
C ARG A 36 13.46 4.20 7.19
N THR A 37 14.52 3.76 7.88
CA THR A 37 15.66 4.65 8.22
C THR A 37 16.30 5.25 6.98
N THR A 38 16.45 4.47 5.91
CA THR A 38 17.05 4.93 4.65
C THR A 38 16.19 5.99 3.95
N ILE A 39 14.87 5.88 4.04
CA ILE A 39 13.91 6.90 3.56
C ILE A 39 13.98 8.15 4.42
N GLU A 40 13.95 8.02 5.76
CA GLU A 40 14.03 9.15 6.70
C GLU A 40 15.33 9.94 6.56
N LEU A 41 16.44 9.26 6.24
CA LEU A 41 17.74 9.88 5.94
C LEU A 41 17.83 10.45 4.51
N GLY A 42 16.80 10.27 3.66
CA GLY A 42 16.78 10.77 2.29
C GLY A 42 17.77 10.09 1.34
N VAL A 43 18.26 8.90 1.68
CA VAL A 43 19.36 8.24 0.92
C VAL A 43 18.95 7.92 -0.51
N PHE A 44 17.73 7.44 -0.74
CA PHE A 44 17.25 7.15 -2.09
C PHE A 44 17.23 8.41 -2.96
N ASP A 45 16.75 9.53 -2.42
CA ASP A 45 16.71 10.83 -3.10
C ASP A 45 18.11 11.40 -3.31
N ILE A 46 19.03 11.20 -2.37
CA ILE A 46 20.44 11.59 -2.51
C ILE A 46 21.07 10.88 -3.71
N ILE A 47 20.92 9.56 -3.82
CA ILE A 47 21.49 8.80 -4.95
C ILE A 47 20.79 9.22 -6.26
N ALA A 48 19.47 9.40 -6.24
CA ALA A 48 18.70 9.81 -7.42
C ALA A 48 19.17 11.17 -8.00
N LYS A 49 19.46 12.14 -7.13
CA LYS A 49 19.89 13.49 -7.52
C LYS A 49 21.25 13.54 -8.23
N GLU A 50 22.10 12.54 -8.02
CA GLU A 50 23.40 12.43 -8.71
C GLU A 50 23.25 11.96 -10.17
N GLY A 51 22.07 11.44 -10.54
CA GLY A 51 21.75 11.05 -11.91
C GLY A 51 21.84 9.55 -12.19
N GLU A 52 21.51 9.18 -13.43
CA GLU A 52 21.48 7.79 -13.88
C GLU A 52 22.87 7.14 -13.81
N GLY A 53 22.94 5.95 -13.21
CA GLY A 53 24.21 5.23 -13.03
C GLY A 53 25.08 5.72 -11.88
N ALA A 54 24.60 6.65 -11.04
CA ALA A 54 25.30 7.14 -9.87
C ALA A 54 25.73 5.99 -8.93
N LYS A 55 26.94 6.08 -8.41
CA LYS A 55 27.56 5.12 -7.48
C LYS A 55 28.23 5.88 -6.34
N LEU A 56 27.62 5.83 -5.16
CA LEU A 56 28.10 6.58 -4.00
C LEU A 56 28.61 5.65 -2.90
N SER A 57 29.71 6.00 -2.25
CA SER A 57 30.11 5.34 -1.02
C SER A 57 29.20 5.75 0.14
N ALA A 58 29.20 4.98 1.23
CA ALA A 58 28.47 5.38 2.44
C ALA A 58 28.97 6.71 3.03
N LYS A 59 30.27 7.04 2.84
CA LYS A 59 30.83 8.34 3.23
C LYS A 59 30.23 9.47 2.40
N ASP A 60 30.19 9.31 1.07
CA ASP A 60 29.61 10.30 0.14
C ASP A 60 28.14 10.63 0.49
N ILE A 61 27.39 9.60 0.90
CA ILE A 61 25.99 9.77 1.30
C ILE A 61 25.91 10.43 2.68
N ALA A 62 26.71 9.99 3.67
CA ALA A 62 26.73 10.58 5.01
C ALA A 62 27.11 12.08 5.00
N ASP A 63 28.06 12.46 4.14
CA ASP A 63 28.47 13.85 3.95
C ASP A 63 27.32 14.69 3.37
N ARG A 64 26.55 14.14 2.41
CA ARG A 64 25.36 14.80 1.83
C ARG A 64 24.17 14.88 2.78
N ILE A 65 24.04 13.92 3.70
CA ILE A 65 23.07 14.00 4.82
C ILE A 65 23.44 15.16 5.76
N GLY A 66 24.71 15.57 5.80
CA GLY A 66 25.21 16.59 6.72
C GLY A 66 25.37 16.07 8.15
N SER A 67 25.74 14.78 8.31
CA SER A 67 25.91 14.18 9.62
C SER A 67 27.18 14.67 10.32
N ASN A 68 27.07 15.06 11.59
CA ASN A 68 28.23 15.37 12.44
C ASN A 68 28.76 14.14 13.21
N ASN A 69 28.17 12.95 12.99
CA ASN A 69 28.60 11.72 13.67
C ASN A 69 29.78 11.09 12.93
N PRO A 70 30.97 10.95 13.57
CA PRO A 70 32.14 10.34 12.93
C PRO A 70 31.93 8.88 12.50
N GLU A 71 30.97 8.17 13.11
CA GLU A 71 30.64 6.78 12.78
C GLU A 71 29.54 6.65 11.70
N ALA A 72 28.95 7.76 11.23
CA ALA A 72 27.79 7.76 10.34
C ALA A 72 28.03 6.93 9.07
N ALA A 73 29.18 7.10 8.42
CA ALA A 73 29.51 6.35 7.21
C ALA A 73 29.57 4.83 7.47
N SER A 74 30.13 4.39 8.60
CA SER A 74 30.22 2.96 8.96
C SER A 74 28.86 2.37 9.31
N MET A 75 28.04 3.11 10.06
CA MET A 75 26.67 2.70 10.38
C MET A 75 25.82 2.61 9.12
N LEU A 76 25.91 3.61 8.25
CA LEU A 76 25.18 3.66 6.99
C LEU A 76 25.62 2.53 6.05
N ASP A 77 26.92 2.26 5.93
CA ASP A 77 27.41 1.14 5.11
C ASP A 77 26.77 -0.19 5.52
N ARG A 78 26.65 -0.47 6.82
CA ARG A 78 25.98 -1.69 7.31
C ARG A 78 24.51 -1.78 6.89
N VAL A 79 23.79 -0.65 6.93
CA VAL A 79 22.39 -0.56 6.50
C VAL A 79 22.28 -0.76 4.98
N LEU A 80 23.12 -0.07 4.20
CA LEU A 80 23.09 -0.14 2.74
C LEU A 80 23.49 -1.52 2.21
N ARG A 81 24.45 -2.22 2.85
CA ARG A 81 24.77 -3.62 2.53
C ARG A 81 23.57 -4.55 2.72
N LEU A 82 22.81 -4.37 3.80
CA LEU A 82 21.59 -5.15 4.03
C LEU A 82 20.55 -4.88 2.94
N LEU A 83 20.34 -3.61 2.55
CA LEU A 83 19.40 -3.28 1.49
C LEU A 83 19.87 -3.82 0.13
N ALA A 84 21.17 -3.76 -0.15
CA ALA A 84 21.74 -4.34 -1.35
C ALA A 84 21.59 -5.87 -1.41
N SER A 85 21.75 -6.57 -0.28
CA SER A 85 21.53 -8.02 -0.22
C SER A 85 20.07 -8.44 -0.49
N HIS A 86 19.13 -7.50 -0.35
CA HIS A 86 17.71 -7.69 -0.64
C HIS A 86 17.28 -7.05 -1.97
N SER A 87 18.24 -6.67 -2.82
CA SER A 87 17.99 -6.01 -4.12
C SER A 87 17.22 -4.68 -4.02
N LEU A 88 17.15 -4.07 -2.83
CA LEU A 88 16.54 -2.75 -2.60
C LEU A 88 17.48 -1.61 -2.98
N LEU A 89 18.77 -1.92 -3.08
CA LEU A 89 19.84 -1.14 -3.72
C LEU A 89 20.69 -2.08 -4.56
N SER A 90 21.52 -1.53 -5.42
CA SER A 90 22.60 -2.26 -6.08
C SER A 90 23.94 -1.89 -5.42
N CYS A 91 24.87 -2.85 -5.36
CA CYS A 91 26.18 -2.64 -4.76
C CYS A 91 27.26 -3.12 -5.74
N SER A 92 28.29 -2.29 -5.91
CA SER A 92 29.52 -2.65 -6.60
C SER A 92 30.71 -2.36 -5.70
N VAL A 93 31.80 -3.07 -5.89
CA VAL A 93 32.99 -2.95 -5.05
C VAL A 93 34.14 -2.39 -5.87
N VAL A 94 34.83 -1.42 -5.31
CA VAL A 94 36.09 -0.89 -5.86
C VAL A 94 37.24 -1.13 -4.89
N GLU A 95 38.48 -1.15 -5.40
CA GLU A 95 39.67 -1.12 -4.54
C GLU A 95 39.67 0.18 -3.75
N ASP A 96 39.96 0.09 -2.45
CA ASP A 96 40.05 1.27 -1.60
C ASP A 96 41.41 1.96 -1.80
N PRO A 97 41.46 3.16 -2.39
CA PRO A 97 42.72 3.86 -2.66
C PRO A 97 43.47 4.26 -1.37
N GLU A 98 42.80 4.28 -0.21
CA GLU A 98 43.42 4.60 1.08
C GLU A 98 43.94 3.35 1.83
N SER A 99 43.69 2.15 1.30
CA SER A 99 44.15 0.90 1.92
C SER A 99 45.59 0.60 1.53
N SER A 100 46.50 0.68 2.50
CA SER A 100 47.94 0.43 2.31
C SER A 100 48.30 -0.97 1.81
N ASN A 101 47.37 -1.94 1.88
CA ASN A 101 47.64 -3.35 1.57
C ASN A 101 46.67 -3.99 0.55
N ASN A 102 45.88 -3.21 -0.20
CA ASN A 102 44.84 -3.70 -1.14
C ASN A 102 43.86 -4.76 -0.57
N LEU A 103 43.71 -4.83 0.76
CA LEU A 103 42.87 -5.80 1.46
C LEU A 103 41.47 -5.26 1.77
N HIS A 104 41.25 -3.95 1.60
CA HIS A 104 39.96 -3.33 1.82
C HIS A 104 39.30 -2.96 0.50
N HIS A 105 38.06 -3.43 0.42
CA HIS A 105 37.14 -3.22 -0.68
C HIS A 105 36.13 -2.16 -0.23
N ARG A 106 35.93 -1.13 -1.05
CA ARG A 106 34.96 -0.06 -0.76
C ARG A 106 33.66 -0.32 -1.51
N PRO A 107 32.54 -0.56 -0.81
CA PRO A 107 31.23 -0.65 -1.44
C PRO A 107 30.79 0.71 -2.01
N LEU A 108 30.22 0.69 -3.20
CA LEU A 108 29.52 1.80 -3.83
C LEU A 108 28.09 1.37 -4.14
N TYR A 109 27.14 2.20 -3.73
CA TYR A 109 25.70 1.95 -3.83
C TYR A 109 25.06 2.74 -4.94
N SER A 110 24.15 2.11 -5.65
CA SER A 110 23.31 2.72 -6.68
C SER A 110 21.85 2.30 -6.50
N LEU A 111 20.93 3.04 -7.12
CA LEU A 111 19.53 2.64 -7.14
C LEU A 111 19.37 1.31 -7.90
N SER A 112 18.50 0.44 -7.38
CA SER A 112 18.00 -0.74 -8.07
C SER A 112 16.64 -0.43 -8.72
N PRO A 113 16.09 -1.34 -9.56
CA PRO A 113 14.74 -1.18 -10.11
C PRO A 113 13.64 -1.03 -9.06
N VAL A 114 13.84 -1.57 -7.84
CA VAL A 114 12.88 -1.46 -6.73
C VAL A 114 13.01 -0.12 -6.03
N SER A 115 14.22 0.47 -5.98
CA SER A 115 14.47 1.75 -5.31
C SER A 115 13.61 2.89 -5.83
N LYS A 116 13.17 2.83 -7.10
CA LYS A 116 12.30 3.84 -7.72
C LYS A 116 11.00 4.11 -6.95
N TYR A 117 10.51 3.13 -6.18
CA TYR A 117 9.30 3.31 -5.36
C TYR A 117 9.58 4.03 -4.04
N PHE A 118 10.84 4.17 -3.64
CA PHE A 118 11.26 4.91 -2.43
C PHE A 118 11.92 6.25 -2.75
N VAL A 119 12.22 6.52 -4.03
CA VAL A 119 12.63 7.84 -4.53
C VAL A 119 11.37 8.69 -4.66
N THR A 120 11.45 9.94 -4.20
CA THR A 120 10.43 10.96 -4.39
C THR A 120 10.35 11.35 -5.86
N ASP A 121 9.21 11.10 -6.50
CA ASP A 121 9.00 11.40 -7.92
C ASP A 121 8.80 12.92 -8.17
N ALA A 122 8.60 13.29 -9.43
CA ALA A 122 8.43 14.69 -9.83
C ALA A 122 7.19 15.37 -9.21
N ASP A 123 6.19 14.59 -8.81
CA ASP A 123 4.98 15.06 -8.15
C ASP A 123 5.14 15.08 -6.61
N GLY A 124 6.32 14.72 -6.09
CA GLY A 124 6.59 14.63 -4.66
C GLY A 124 6.15 13.30 -4.02
N GLU A 125 5.84 12.28 -4.83
CA GLU A 125 5.24 11.03 -4.38
C GLU A 125 6.26 9.90 -4.23
N SER A 126 6.11 9.08 -3.19
CA SER A 126 6.85 7.83 -3.01
C SER A 126 6.06 6.87 -2.11
N TRP A 127 6.54 5.63 -1.99
CA TRP A 127 5.96 4.65 -1.06
C TRP A 127 6.41 4.86 0.40
N GLY A 128 7.32 5.81 0.64
CA GLY A 128 7.84 6.11 1.98
C GLY A 128 6.76 6.41 3.03
N PRO A 129 5.76 7.26 2.74
CA PRO A 129 4.65 7.53 3.66
C PRO A 129 3.86 6.27 4.05
N SER A 130 3.59 5.37 3.10
CA SER A 130 2.92 4.09 3.38
C SER A 130 3.72 3.24 4.36
N LEU A 131 5.05 3.17 4.19
CA LEU A 131 5.92 2.46 5.12
C LEU A 131 5.98 3.13 6.50
N ALA A 132 6.02 4.46 6.53
CA ALA A 132 6.02 5.24 7.76
C ALA A 132 4.76 4.98 8.59
N HIS A 133 3.60 4.87 7.94
CA HIS A 133 2.34 4.50 8.59
C HIS A 133 2.37 3.06 9.11
N LEU A 134 2.73 2.09 8.27
CA LEU A 134 2.80 0.67 8.65
C LEU A 134 3.72 0.42 9.86
N LEU A 135 4.78 1.22 9.97
CA LEU A 135 5.78 1.13 11.03
C LEU A 135 5.64 2.23 12.08
N ASP A 136 4.51 2.95 12.13
CA ASP A 136 4.33 4.02 13.09
C ASP A 136 4.30 3.46 14.51
N LYS A 137 4.88 4.21 15.45
CA LYS A 137 4.90 3.85 16.87
C LYS A 137 3.50 3.65 17.46
N VAL A 138 2.48 4.26 16.85
CA VAL A 138 1.07 4.09 17.23
C VAL A 138 0.57 2.66 16.91
N LEU A 139 1.05 2.02 15.85
CA LEU A 139 0.59 0.68 15.47
C LEU A 139 1.36 -0.44 16.18
N TYR A 140 2.58 -0.17 16.64
CA TYR A 140 3.42 -1.16 17.34
C TYR A 140 2.75 -1.85 18.54
N PRO A 141 2.20 -1.12 19.53
CA PRO A 141 1.56 -1.77 20.67
C PRO A 141 0.34 -2.60 20.27
N CYS A 142 -0.38 -2.23 19.21
CA CYS A 142 -1.56 -2.96 18.74
C CYS A 142 -1.24 -4.42 18.40
N TRP A 143 -0.05 -4.71 17.86
CA TRP A 143 0.35 -6.09 17.56
C TRP A 143 0.44 -6.98 18.80
N SER A 144 0.74 -6.40 19.98
CA SER A 144 0.77 -7.17 21.24
C SER A 144 -0.63 -7.57 21.74
N GLU A 145 -1.66 -6.82 21.35
CA GLU A 145 -3.06 -7.10 21.72
C GLU A 145 -3.77 -8.04 20.75
N LEU A 146 -3.15 -8.46 19.65
CA LEU A 146 -3.77 -9.39 18.70
C LEU A 146 -4.19 -10.71 19.37
N LYS A 147 -3.34 -11.24 20.27
CA LYS A 147 -3.69 -12.42 21.08
C LYS A 147 -4.90 -12.16 21.97
N GLY A 148 -4.92 -11.00 22.64
CA GLY A 148 -6.02 -10.61 23.53
C GLY A 148 -7.34 -10.48 22.77
N ALA A 149 -7.31 -9.81 21.62
CA ALA A 149 -8.46 -9.69 20.72
C ALA A 149 -9.02 -11.05 20.27
N ILE A 150 -8.16 -12.02 19.94
CA ILE A 150 -8.60 -13.37 19.55
C ILE A 150 -9.27 -14.11 20.73
N LEU A 151 -8.75 -13.96 21.94
CA LEU A 151 -9.23 -14.71 23.10
C LEU A 151 -10.46 -14.09 23.78
N GLU A 152 -10.50 -12.77 23.83
CA GLU A 152 -11.46 -12.01 24.65
C GLU A 152 -12.38 -11.12 23.80
N GLY A 153 -12.10 -11.00 22.51
CA GLY A 153 -12.76 -10.05 21.63
C GLY A 153 -12.20 -8.63 21.74
N GLY A 154 -12.78 -7.75 20.93
CA GLY A 154 -12.32 -6.38 20.74
C GLY A 154 -11.29 -6.26 19.63
N ILE A 155 -10.92 -5.02 19.31
CA ILE A 155 -10.00 -4.69 18.22
C ILE A 155 -8.66 -4.31 18.84
N PRO A 156 -7.53 -4.83 18.35
CA PRO A 156 -6.22 -4.55 18.95
C PRO A 156 -5.92 -3.06 19.14
N PHE A 157 -6.26 -2.21 18.16
CA PHE A 157 -6.15 -0.75 18.30
C PHE A 157 -7.00 -0.20 19.45
N ASN A 158 -8.29 -0.55 19.51
CA ASN A 158 -9.20 -0.11 20.56
C ASN A 158 -8.79 -0.62 21.94
N ARG A 159 -8.19 -1.81 22.03
CA ARG A 159 -7.69 -2.38 23.29
C ARG A 159 -6.50 -1.57 23.85
N ILE A 160 -5.68 -1.00 22.99
CA ILE A 160 -4.57 -0.11 23.39
C ILE A 160 -5.06 1.31 23.69
N TYR A 161 -5.89 1.89 22.82
CA TYR A 161 -6.20 3.32 22.84
C TYR A 161 -7.60 3.68 23.36
N GLY A 162 -8.48 2.71 23.57
CA GLY A 162 -9.85 2.92 24.04
C GLY A 162 -10.81 3.52 23.00
N MET A 163 -10.37 3.67 21.75
CA MET A 163 -11.09 4.33 20.65
C MET A 163 -10.63 3.75 19.31
N ASN A 164 -11.36 4.03 18.22
CA ASN A 164 -10.96 3.56 16.89
C ASN A 164 -9.85 4.45 16.25
N VAL A 165 -9.25 3.96 15.17
CA VAL A 165 -8.12 4.64 14.50
C VAL A 165 -8.44 6.03 13.99
N PHE A 166 -9.67 6.27 13.52
CA PHE A 166 -10.12 7.58 13.02
C PHE A 166 -10.32 8.57 14.17
N GLU A 167 -10.92 8.11 15.28
CA GLU A 167 -11.05 8.91 16.50
C GLU A 167 -9.68 9.31 17.05
N TYR A 168 -8.72 8.36 17.06
CA TYR A 168 -7.36 8.63 17.51
C TYR A 168 -6.61 9.62 16.60
N ALA A 169 -6.79 9.52 15.29
CA ALA A 169 -6.20 10.45 14.33
C ALA A 169 -6.65 11.90 14.59
N ASN A 170 -7.88 12.13 15.06
CA ASN A 170 -8.32 13.47 15.46
C ASN A 170 -7.62 14.02 16.72
N ILE A 171 -7.00 13.16 17.53
CA ILE A 171 -6.33 13.53 18.79
C ILE A 171 -4.81 13.69 18.63
N ASP A 172 -4.16 12.89 17.77
CA ASP A 172 -2.74 13.02 17.43
C ASP A 172 -2.57 13.59 16.01
N PRO A 173 -2.40 14.93 15.85
CA PRO A 173 -2.21 15.56 14.54
C PRO A 173 -1.03 14.99 13.75
N ARG A 174 0.03 14.53 14.44
CA ARG A 174 1.20 13.94 13.78
C ARG A 174 0.86 12.56 13.22
N PHE A 175 0.09 11.75 13.94
CA PHE A 175 -0.41 10.48 13.39
C PHE A 175 -1.40 10.70 12.25
N ASN A 176 -2.29 11.70 12.37
CA ASN A 176 -3.21 12.08 11.30
C ASN A 176 -2.47 12.44 10.00
N GLU A 177 -1.41 13.24 10.10
CA GLU A 177 -0.58 13.59 8.94
C GLU A 177 0.05 12.35 8.30
N VAL A 178 0.64 11.45 9.11
CA VAL A 178 1.23 10.19 8.64
C VAL A 178 0.19 9.31 7.95
N PHE A 179 -0.98 9.14 8.57
CA PHE A 179 -2.10 8.35 8.03
C PHE A 179 -2.59 8.92 6.70
N ASN A 180 -2.93 10.21 6.64
CA ASN A 180 -3.47 10.86 5.45
C ASN A 180 -2.46 10.84 4.30
N LYS A 181 -1.18 11.11 4.59
CA LYS A 181 -0.12 11.06 3.58
C LYS A 181 0.04 9.64 3.02
N ALA A 182 0.01 8.61 3.87
CA ALA A 182 0.06 7.21 3.43
C ALA A 182 -1.13 6.83 2.53
N MET A 183 -2.35 7.23 2.90
CA MET A 183 -3.55 6.94 2.11
C MET A 183 -3.51 7.64 0.74
N LEU A 184 -3.08 8.89 0.71
CA LEU A 184 -2.91 9.68 -0.50
C LEU A 184 -1.87 9.04 -1.44
N THR A 185 -0.65 8.80 -0.95
CA THR A 185 0.43 8.33 -1.84
C THR A 185 0.18 6.92 -2.36
N SER A 186 -0.33 6.02 -1.50
CA SER A 186 -0.72 4.66 -1.90
C SER A 186 -1.80 4.68 -2.99
N SER A 187 -2.79 5.58 -2.85
CA SER A 187 -3.85 5.75 -3.84
C SER A 187 -3.32 6.31 -5.15
N THR A 188 -2.51 7.37 -5.12
CA THR A 188 -1.90 7.99 -6.30
C THR A 188 -1.06 7.01 -7.11
N ILE A 189 -0.14 6.29 -6.46
CA ILE A 189 0.73 5.29 -7.11
C ILE A 189 -0.10 4.18 -7.76
N SER A 190 -1.10 3.68 -7.03
CA SER A 190 -1.95 2.59 -7.53
C SER A 190 -2.81 3.05 -8.70
N MET A 191 -3.40 4.24 -8.61
CA MET A 191 -4.30 4.77 -9.64
C MET A 191 -3.58 5.16 -10.93
N LYS A 192 -2.37 5.74 -10.86
CA LYS A 192 -1.53 5.98 -12.04
C LYS A 192 -1.39 4.69 -12.87
N ARG A 193 -1.11 3.56 -12.20
CA ARG A 193 -0.95 2.24 -12.85
C ARG A 193 -2.27 1.64 -13.32
N ILE A 194 -3.33 1.77 -12.54
CA ILE A 194 -4.67 1.28 -12.93
C ILE A 194 -5.12 1.98 -14.21
N LEU A 195 -4.96 3.30 -14.29
CA LEU A 195 -5.34 4.10 -15.44
C LEU A 195 -4.61 3.72 -16.74
N ASP A 196 -3.42 3.11 -16.67
CA ASP A 196 -2.70 2.67 -17.86
C ASP A 196 -3.33 1.43 -18.50
N VAL A 197 -3.89 0.53 -17.67
CA VAL A 197 -4.40 -0.77 -18.10
C VAL A 197 -5.93 -0.78 -18.23
N TYR A 198 -6.63 -0.19 -17.27
CA TYR A 198 -8.09 -0.21 -17.21
C TYR A 198 -8.69 0.87 -18.13
N LYS A 199 -9.59 0.45 -19.02
CA LYS A 199 -10.25 1.31 -20.03
C LYS A 199 -11.74 1.50 -19.78
N GLY A 200 -12.25 1.06 -18.64
CA GLY A 200 -13.68 1.17 -18.34
C GLY A 200 -14.17 2.60 -18.12
N PHE A 201 -13.28 3.60 -18.14
CA PHE A 201 -13.61 5.03 -18.06
C PHE A 201 -13.93 5.68 -19.41
N ASP A 202 -13.54 5.08 -20.54
CA ASP A 202 -13.54 5.72 -21.87
C ASP A 202 -14.91 6.21 -22.38
N HIS A 203 -16.02 5.73 -21.82
CA HIS A 203 -17.39 6.03 -22.26
C HIS A 203 -18.31 6.54 -21.13
N ILE A 204 -17.70 6.98 -20.03
CA ILE A 204 -18.45 7.57 -18.90
C ILE A 204 -18.50 9.08 -19.11
N ASN A 205 -19.68 9.72 -18.99
CA ASN A 205 -19.76 11.18 -19.01
C ASN A 205 -19.78 11.75 -17.59
N LYS A 206 -20.48 11.09 -16.65
CA LYS A 206 -20.52 11.49 -15.24
C LYS A 206 -20.06 10.37 -14.33
N LEU A 207 -18.96 10.59 -13.60
CA LEU A 207 -18.38 9.63 -12.66
C LEU A 207 -18.49 10.15 -11.23
N VAL A 208 -19.01 9.33 -10.31
CA VAL A 208 -19.07 9.68 -8.88
C VAL A 208 -18.07 8.82 -8.11
N ASP A 209 -17.11 9.43 -7.45
CA ASP A 209 -16.17 8.76 -6.53
C ASP A 209 -16.74 8.78 -5.11
N VAL A 210 -17.19 7.63 -4.60
CA VAL A 210 -17.81 7.50 -3.28
C VAL A 210 -16.74 7.15 -2.25
N GLY A 211 -16.64 7.95 -1.20
CA GLY A 211 -15.51 7.87 -0.27
C GLY A 211 -14.22 8.39 -0.91
N GLY A 212 -14.34 9.34 -1.85
CA GLY A 212 -13.21 9.85 -2.63
C GLY A 212 -12.22 10.72 -1.83
N GLY A 213 -12.52 10.98 -0.55
CA GLY A 213 -11.72 11.78 0.35
C GLY A 213 -11.54 13.20 -0.19
N LEU A 214 -10.28 13.63 -0.27
CA LEU A 214 -9.89 14.92 -0.83
C LEU A 214 -9.93 14.98 -2.37
N GLY A 215 -10.46 13.96 -3.05
CA GLY A 215 -10.68 13.97 -4.51
C GLY A 215 -9.46 13.73 -5.39
N ALA A 216 -8.31 13.35 -4.81
CA ALA A 216 -7.07 13.13 -5.57
C ALA A 216 -7.20 12.01 -6.62
N THR A 217 -7.88 10.90 -6.28
CA THR A 217 -8.14 9.80 -7.20
C THR A 217 -8.97 10.25 -8.39
N LEU A 218 -10.09 10.94 -8.13
CA LEU A 218 -10.96 11.46 -9.19
C LEU A 218 -10.27 12.52 -10.04
N ASN A 219 -9.40 13.35 -9.46
CA ASN A 219 -8.56 14.28 -10.22
C ASN A 219 -7.63 13.56 -11.20
N LEU A 220 -7.01 12.45 -10.82
CA LEU A 220 -6.19 11.64 -11.74
C LEU A 220 -7.02 11.08 -12.89
N ILE A 221 -8.23 10.59 -12.61
CA ILE A 221 -9.14 10.06 -13.62
C ILE A 221 -9.55 11.15 -14.60
N THR A 222 -10.08 12.27 -14.10
CA THR A 222 -10.57 13.40 -14.93
C THR A 222 -9.44 14.11 -15.69
N SER A 223 -8.22 14.15 -15.15
CA SER A 223 -7.04 14.65 -15.87
C SER A 223 -6.69 13.77 -17.09
N LYS A 224 -6.84 12.45 -16.97
CA LYS A 224 -6.62 11.51 -18.10
C LYS A 224 -7.81 11.47 -19.07
N TYR A 225 -9.01 11.72 -18.56
CA TYR A 225 -10.26 11.69 -19.29
C TYR A 225 -11.03 13.02 -19.14
N PRO A 226 -10.60 14.10 -19.83
CA PRO A 226 -11.16 15.44 -19.61
C PRO A 226 -12.63 15.61 -20.01
N HIS A 227 -13.23 14.62 -20.67
CA HIS A 227 -14.65 14.60 -21.00
C HIS A 227 -15.53 14.16 -19.82
N ILE A 228 -14.93 13.55 -18.77
CA ILE A 228 -15.65 13.09 -17.58
C ILE A 228 -15.94 14.30 -16.68
N GLN A 229 -17.21 14.46 -16.33
CA GLN A 229 -17.66 15.27 -15.21
C GLN A 229 -17.56 14.45 -13.92
N GLY A 230 -16.58 14.78 -13.08
CA GLY A 230 -16.35 14.11 -11.82
C GLY A 230 -17.22 14.68 -10.69
N VAL A 231 -17.75 13.81 -9.85
CA VAL A 231 -18.33 14.16 -8.54
C VAL A 231 -17.54 13.44 -7.45
N ASN A 232 -16.80 14.17 -6.63
CA ASN A 232 -16.15 13.64 -5.43
C ASN A 232 -17.15 13.68 -4.28
N PHE A 233 -17.53 12.51 -3.77
CA PHE A 233 -18.52 12.38 -2.71
C PHE A 233 -17.92 11.79 -1.44
N ASP A 234 -17.99 12.54 -0.34
CA ASP A 234 -17.50 12.13 0.97
C ASP A 234 -18.27 12.83 2.09
N LEU A 235 -17.91 12.60 3.36
CA LEU A 235 -18.51 13.29 4.50
C LEU A 235 -18.30 14.80 4.40
N PRO A 236 -19.26 15.63 4.86
CA PRO A 236 -19.17 17.09 4.73
C PRO A 236 -17.87 17.69 5.26
N HIS A 237 -17.41 17.27 6.44
CA HIS A 237 -16.18 17.78 7.06
C HIS A 237 -14.89 17.42 6.29
N VAL A 238 -14.90 16.34 5.51
CA VAL A 238 -13.78 15.97 4.63
C VAL A 238 -13.79 16.87 3.40
N ILE A 239 -14.96 17.05 2.79
CA ILE A 239 -15.16 17.87 1.59
C ILE A 239 -14.82 19.34 1.83
N GLU A 240 -15.06 19.88 3.02
CA GLU A 240 -14.70 21.25 3.39
C GLU A 240 -13.21 21.57 3.17
N ASN A 241 -12.33 20.57 3.23
CA ASN A 241 -10.89 20.72 3.06
C ASN A 241 -10.39 20.21 1.70
N ALA A 242 -11.28 19.81 0.79
CA ALA A 242 -10.91 19.30 -0.52
C ALA A 242 -10.37 20.42 -1.44
N PRO A 243 -9.21 20.24 -2.08
CA PRO A 243 -8.71 21.18 -3.08
C PRO A 243 -9.63 21.24 -4.29
N VAL A 244 -9.69 22.40 -4.95
CA VAL A 244 -10.45 22.55 -6.20
C VAL A 244 -9.71 21.87 -7.35
N TYR A 245 -10.37 20.95 -8.04
CA TYR A 245 -9.87 20.35 -9.28
C TYR A 245 -10.75 20.69 -10.48
N ALA A 246 -10.13 20.88 -11.64
CA ALA A 246 -10.87 21.15 -12.87
C ALA A 246 -11.71 19.93 -13.27
N GLY A 247 -13.00 20.14 -13.54
CA GLY A 247 -13.92 19.06 -13.92
C GLY A 247 -14.41 18.19 -12.75
N VAL A 248 -14.11 18.55 -11.50
CA VAL A 248 -14.57 17.86 -10.29
C VAL A 248 -15.48 18.77 -9.47
N GLU A 249 -16.69 18.29 -9.17
CA GLU A 249 -17.60 18.86 -8.18
C GLU A 249 -17.46 18.10 -6.86
N HIS A 250 -17.31 18.80 -5.73
CA HIS A 250 -17.27 18.17 -4.41
C HIS A 250 -18.65 18.23 -3.74
N ILE A 251 -19.16 17.09 -3.28
CA ILE A 251 -20.46 16.97 -2.63
C ILE A 251 -20.31 16.28 -1.28
N GLY A 252 -20.71 16.96 -0.21
CA GLY A 252 -20.78 16.40 1.14
C GLY A 252 -22.06 15.58 1.35
N GLY A 253 -21.95 14.41 1.97
CA GLY A 253 -23.11 13.61 2.38
C GLY A 253 -22.73 12.29 3.04
N ASP A 254 -23.71 11.41 3.21
CA ASP A 254 -23.51 10.08 3.80
C ASP A 254 -23.93 8.99 2.78
N MET A 255 -22.96 8.15 2.37
CA MET A 255 -23.18 7.04 1.45
C MET A 255 -24.16 5.99 1.96
N PHE A 256 -24.36 5.90 3.28
CA PHE A 256 -25.35 5.04 3.89
C PHE A 256 -26.78 5.58 3.71
N GLU A 257 -26.95 6.88 3.47
CA GLU A 257 -28.25 7.48 3.19
C GLU A 257 -28.53 7.54 1.69
N SER A 258 -27.62 8.16 0.92
CA SER A 258 -27.74 8.28 -0.53
C SER A 258 -26.40 8.56 -1.19
N VAL A 259 -26.32 8.29 -2.50
CA VAL A 259 -25.15 8.56 -3.33
C VAL A 259 -25.60 9.44 -4.51
N PRO A 260 -24.83 10.46 -4.93
CA PRO A 260 -25.16 11.28 -6.10
C PRO A 260 -25.34 10.44 -7.37
N ASN A 261 -26.25 10.85 -8.25
CA ASN A 261 -26.47 10.15 -9.52
C ASN A 261 -25.30 10.37 -10.50
N GLY A 262 -24.91 9.31 -11.21
CA GLY A 262 -23.91 9.33 -12.28
C GLY A 262 -24.07 8.15 -13.24
N ASP A 263 -23.37 8.20 -14.37
CA ASP A 263 -23.36 7.08 -15.34
C ASP A 263 -22.63 5.87 -14.74
N ALA A 264 -21.62 6.15 -13.93
CA ALA A 264 -20.92 5.16 -13.12
C ALA A 264 -20.60 5.70 -11.73
N ILE A 265 -20.51 4.77 -10.78
CA ILE A 265 -19.98 5.01 -9.44
C ILE A 265 -18.63 4.31 -9.32
N PHE A 266 -17.63 4.99 -8.79
CA PHE A 266 -16.33 4.45 -8.45
C PHE A 266 -16.22 4.34 -6.94
N ILE A 267 -15.73 3.20 -6.46
CA ILE A 267 -15.55 2.89 -5.04
C ILE A 267 -14.18 2.23 -4.89
N LYS A 268 -13.24 2.89 -4.23
CA LYS A 268 -11.88 2.35 -4.02
C LYS A 268 -11.57 2.26 -2.55
N ASN A 269 -11.20 1.06 -2.08
CA ASN A 269 -10.83 0.81 -0.68
C ASN A 269 -11.90 1.33 0.30
N ILE A 270 -13.18 1.11 0.00
CA ILE A 270 -14.28 1.47 0.91
C ILE A 270 -14.93 0.21 1.46
N LEU A 271 -15.24 -0.76 0.59
CA LEU A 271 -15.97 -1.95 1.04
C LEU A 271 -15.16 -2.74 2.08
N HIS A 272 -13.83 -2.74 2.00
CA HIS A 272 -13.00 -3.40 3.01
C HIS A 272 -13.02 -2.78 4.41
N ASP A 273 -13.56 -1.56 4.60
CA ASP A 273 -13.65 -0.93 5.93
C ASP A 273 -14.89 -1.36 6.71
N TRP A 274 -15.88 -1.91 6.02
CA TRP A 274 -17.23 -2.15 6.55
C TRP A 274 -17.59 -3.63 6.57
N ASP A 275 -18.54 -3.97 7.44
CA ASP A 275 -19.10 -5.32 7.44
C ASP A 275 -19.99 -5.56 6.20
N ASP A 276 -20.50 -6.79 6.06
CA ASP A 276 -21.30 -7.15 4.89
C ASP A 276 -22.66 -6.43 4.86
N GLU A 277 -23.26 -6.13 6.02
CA GLU A 277 -24.55 -5.44 6.09
C GLU A 277 -24.43 -3.99 5.62
N GLU A 278 -23.36 -3.32 6.06
CA GLU A 278 -23.00 -1.97 5.66
C GLU A 278 -22.59 -1.90 4.19
N CYS A 279 -21.78 -2.85 3.72
CA CYS A 279 -21.44 -2.96 2.29
C CYS A 279 -22.70 -3.12 1.42
N LEU A 280 -23.67 -3.92 1.85
CA LEU A 280 -24.94 -4.07 1.13
C LEU A 280 -25.73 -2.77 1.09
N LYS A 281 -25.71 -1.98 2.16
CA LYS A 281 -26.38 -0.67 2.21
C LYS A 281 -25.74 0.30 1.20
N ILE A 282 -24.41 0.40 1.21
CA ILE A 282 -23.62 1.23 0.27
C ILE A 282 -23.93 0.82 -1.17
N LEU A 283 -23.78 -0.47 -1.48
CA LEU A 283 -23.98 -1.00 -2.83
C LEU A 283 -25.42 -0.82 -3.33
N LYS A 284 -26.44 -0.97 -2.47
CA LYS A 284 -27.84 -0.68 -2.83
C LYS A 284 -28.06 0.78 -3.17
N ASN A 285 -27.42 1.71 -2.45
CA ASN A 285 -27.50 3.14 -2.76
C ASN A 285 -26.78 3.47 -4.07
N CYS A 286 -25.59 2.90 -4.29
CA CYS A 286 -24.86 3.04 -5.57
C CYS A 286 -25.68 2.48 -6.73
N ARG A 287 -26.34 1.33 -6.56
CA ARG A 287 -27.24 0.75 -7.58
C ARG A 287 -28.41 1.68 -7.89
N LYS A 288 -29.00 2.34 -6.90
CA LYS A 288 -30.09 3.32 -7.16
C LYS A 288 -29.59 4.54 -7.94
N ALA A 289 -28.33 4.92 -7.75
CA ALA A 289 -27.73 6.14 -8.30
C ALA A 289 -27.23 6.04 -9.75
N ILE A 290 -27.19 4.84 -10.34
CA ILE A 290 -26.79 4.61 -11.74
C ILE A 290 -27.99 4.40 -12.66
N PRO A 291 -27.91 4.69 -13.98
CA PRO A 291 -28.91 4.28 -14.96
C PRO A 291 -28.89 2.76 -15.18
N ASN A 292 -29.81 2.22 -15.99
CA ASN A 292 -29.92 0.75 -16.20
C ASN A 292 -28.71 0.15 -16.93
N ASP A 293 -28.07 0.93 -17.80
CA ASP A 293 -26.83 0.63 -18.51
C ASP A 293 -25.57 1.13 -17.78
N GLY A 294 -25.73 1.69 -16.58
CA GLY A 294 -24.63 2.14 -15.74
C GLY A 294 -23.94 1.00 -14.99
N LYS A 295 -22.84 1.33 -14.31
CA LYS A 295 -22.04 0.36 -13.55
C LYS A 295 -21.45 0.93 -12.26
N VAL A 296 -21.14 0.05 -11.32
CA VAL A 296 -20.28 0.37 -10.17
C VAL A 296 -18.92 -0.26 -10.38
N ILE A 297 -17.87 0.55 -10.31
CA ILE A 297 -16.47 0.14 -10.44
C ILE A 297 -15.90 0.05 -9.03
N VAL A 298 -15.57 -1.16 -8.59
CA VAL A 298 -14.99 -1.41 -7.28
C VAL A 298 -13.50 -1.71 -7.44
N VAL A 299 -12.66 -0.99 -6.71
CA VAL A 299 -11.22 -1.24 -6.63
C VAL A 299 -10.86 -1.64 -5.21
N ASP A 300 -10.57 -2.92 -5.01
CA ASP A 300 -10.27 -3.46 -3.69
C ASP A 300 -9.33 -4.66 -3.79
N LYS A 301 -8.77 -5.12 -2.67
CA LYS A 301 -8.02 -6.38 -2.67
C LYS A 301 -9.00 -7.55 -2.67
N VAL A 302 -8.56 -8.66 -3.27
CA VAL A 302 -9.35 -9.89 -3.34
C VAL A 302 -8.51 -11.03 -2.80
N LEU A 303 -9.04 -11.70 -1.79
CA LEU A 303 -8.44 -12.89 -1.21
C LEU A 303 -8.63 -14.09 -2.16
N PRO A 304 -7.56 -14.84 -2.48
CA PRO A 304 -7.75 -16.14 -3.11
C PRO A 304 -8.41 -17.09 -2.11
N ALA A 305 -9.31 -17.96 -2.60
CA ALA A 305 -10.02 -18.92 -1.75
C ALA A 305 -9.07 -19.92 -1.08
N VAL A 306 -7.93 -20.20 -1.71
CA VAL A 306 -6.85 -21.00 -1.15
C VAL A 306 -5.65 -20.08 -0.89
N PRO A 307 -4.94 -20.21 0.25
CA PRO A 307 -3.73 -19.45 0.54
C PRO A 307 -2.58 -19.80 -0.41
N GLU A 308 -2.60 -19.19 -1.59
CA GLU A 308 -1.54 -19.31 -2.59
C GLU A 308 -0.26 -18.61 -2.12
N GLN A 309 0.89 -19.11 -2.57
CA GLN A 309 2.20 -18.54 -2.20
C GLN A 309 2.65 -17.40 -3.12
N THR A 310 1.75 -16.87 -3.95
CA THR A 310 2.02 -15.73 -4.84
C THR A 310 2.15 -14.44 -4.04
N ASP A 311 2.90 -13.46 -4.56
CA ASP A 311 3.07 -12.18 -3.86
C ASP A 311 1.76 -11.38 -3.77
N VAL A 312 0.88 -11.50 -4.77
CA VAL A 312 -0.46 -10.91 -4.76
C VAL A 312 -1.29 -11.47 -3.60
N ALA A 313 -1.32 -12.79 -3.44
CA ALA A 313 -2.02 -13.44 -2.33
C ALA A 313 -1.44 -13.01 -0.96
N LYS A 314 -0.10 -13.05 -0.82
CA LYS A 314 0.59 -12.60 0.40
C LYS A 314 0.26 -11.14 0.75
N MET A 315 0.18 -10.23 -0.24
CA MET A 315 -0.19 -8.84 0.00
C MET A 315 -1.65 -8.68 0.42
N ALA A 316 -2.55 -9.49 -0.12
CA ALA A 316 -3.97 -9.47 0.26
C ALA A 316 -4.16 -9.97 1.71
N PHE A 317 -3.57 -11.12 2.08
CA PHE A 317 -3.63 -11.62 3.46
C PHE A 317 -2.95 -10.70 4.48
N ARG A 318 -1.83 -10.05 4.12
CA ARG A 318 -1.21 -9.02 4.98
C ARG A 318 -2.14 -7.84 5.22
N SER A 319 -2.86 -7.42 4.18
CA SER A 319 -3.88 -6.37 4.29
C SER A 319 -4.99 -6.77 5.25
N ASP A 320 -5.49 -8.00 5.14
CA ASP A 320 -6.58 -8.50 5.98
C ASP A 320 -6.23 -8.48 7.47
N ILE A 321 -5.01 -8.93 7.81
CA ILE A 321 -4.50 -8.80 9.18
C ILE A 321 -4.35 -7.32 9.58
N PHE A 322 -3.95 -6.45 8.67
CA PHE A 322 -3.86 -5.00 8.93
C PHE A 322 -5.24 -4.37 9.17
N MET A 323 -6.28 -4.84 8.48
CA MET A 323 -7.67 -4.47 8.73
C MET A 323 -8.11 -4.94 10.11
N MET A 324 -7.83 -6.21 10.45
CA MET A 324 -8.18 -6.81 11.74
C MET A 324 -7.60 -6.04 12.94
N ILE A 325 -6.39 -5.48 12.83
CA ILE A 325 -5.78 -4.76 13.94
C ILE A 325 -6.36 -3.36 14.17
N GLN A 326 -6.94 -2.71 13.15
CA GLN A 326 -7.30 -1.28 13.18
C GLN A 326 -8.79 -1.01 13.01
N MET A 327 -9.45 -1.76 12.12
CA MET A 327 -10.81 -1.48 11.71
C MET A 327 -11.80 -2.39 12.43
N PRO A 328 -12.80 -1.83 13.14
CA PRO A 328 -13.79 -2.61 13.88
C PRO A 328 -14.51 -3.70 13.08
N LYS A 329 -14.77 -3.42 11.82
CA LYS A 329 -15.62 -4.24 10.95
C LYS A 329 -14.94 -4.57 9.61
N GLY A 330 -13.73 -4.05 9.42
CA GLY A 330 -13.03 -4.15 8.15
C GLY A 330 -12.44 -5.54 7.93
N LYS A 331 -12.52 -6.00 6.68
CA LYS A 331 -11.96 -7.28 6.23
C LYS A 331 -11.74 -7.25 4.73
N GLU A 332 -10.74 -7.98 4.27
CA GLU A 332 -10.60 -8.29 2.86
C GLU A 332 -11.57 -9.42 2.48
N ARG A 333 -11.97 -9.48 1.22
CA ARG A 333 -13.01 -10.40 0.75
C ARG A 333 -12.54 -11.28 -0.38
N THR A 334 -13.08 -12.48 -0.46
CA THR A 334 -12.85 -13.35 -1.62
C THR A 334 -13.68 -12.89 -2.81
N HIS A 335 -13.35 -13.39 -4.01
CA HIS A 335 -14.19 -13.18 -5.19
C HIS A 335 -15.64 -13.67 -4.96
N GLN A 336 -15.82 -14.77 -4.22
CA GLN A 336 -17.15 -15.30 -3.92
C GLN A 336 -17.97 -14.39 -2.99
N ASP A 337 -17.31 -13.72 -2.04
CA ASP A 337 -17.95 -12.74 -1.17
C ASP A 337 -18.38 -11.50 -1.96
N PHE A 338 -17.54 -10.99 -2.87
CA PHE A 338 -17.94 -9.89 -3.76
C PHE A 338 -19.09 -10.28 -4.69
N MET A 339 -19.11 -11.50 -5.23
CA MET A 339 -20.25 -12.03 -5.98
C MET A 339 -21.53 -12.06 -5.12
N HIS A 340 -21.41 -12.47 -3.86
CA HIS A 340 -22.53 -12.46 -2.93
C HIS A 340 -23.05 -11.04 -2.67
N LEU A 341 -22.17 -10.10 -2.36
CA LEU A 341 -22.51 -8.69 -2.14
C LEU A 341 -23.18 -8.06 -3.36
N ALA A 342 -22.64 -8.29 -4.57
CA ALA A 342 -23.21 -7.80 -5.82
C ALA A 342 -24.64 -8.32 -6.01
N LYS A 343 -24.83 -9.64 -5.90
CA LYS A 343 -26.16 -10.27 -6.07
C LYS A 343 -27.17 -9.80 -5.02
N ALA A 344 -26.78 -9.76 -3.75
CA ALA A 344 -27.66 -9.37 -2.64
C ALA A 344 -27.98 -7.86 -2.62
N SER A 345 -27.17 -7.03 -3.29
CA SER A 345 -27.49 -5.61 -3.54
C SER A 345 -28.24 -5.37 -4.86
N GLY A 346 -28.53 -6.43 -5.61
CA GLY A 346 -29.40 -6.44 -6.79
C GLY A 346 -28.69 -6.29 -8.13
N PHE A 347 -27.36 -6.38 -8.19
CA PHE A 347 -26.62 -6.43 -9.44
C PHE A 347 -26.77 -7.80 -10.10
N ASN A 348 -26.84 -7.82 -11.43
CA ASN A 348 -27.01 -9.05 -12.21
C ASN A 348 -25.68 -9.74 -12.52
N ASN A 349 -24.59 -8.98 -12.61
CA ASN A 349 -23.28 -9.52 -12.97
C ASN A 349 -22.14 -8.75 -12.29
N ILE A 350 -21.03 -9.44 -12.07
CA ILE A 350 -19.75 -8.90 -11.64
C ILE A 350 -18.65 -9.42 -12.58
N THR A 351 -17.75 -8.55 -13.01
CA THR A 351 -16.58 -8.93 -13.80
C THR A 351 -15.31 -8.45 -13.13
N LEU A 352 -14.35 -9.35 -12.89
CA LEU A 352 -12.99 -9.04 -12.46
C LEU A 352 -12.14 -8.79 -13.70
N LEU A 353 -11.69 -7.55 -13.90
CA LEU A 353 -11.09 -7.13 -15.18
C LEU A 353 -9.57 -7.18 -15.18
N CYS A 354 -8.93 -6.63 -14.15
CA CYS A 354 -7.48 -6.64 -14.02
C CYS A 354 -7.04 -6.59 -12.56
N ASN A 355 -5.85 -7.11 -12.31
CA ASN A 355 -5.13 -6.94 -11.05
C ASN A 355 -3.93 -6.03 -11.28
N VAL A 356 -3.86 -4.91 -10.55
CA VAL A 356 -2.76 -3.94 -10.63
C VAL A 356 -2.29 -3.64 -9.22
N SER A 357 -1.02 -3.93 -8.92
CA SER A 357 -0.43 -3.70 -7.59
C SER A 357 -1.21 -4.37 -6.45
N SER A 358 -1.70 -5.60 -6.66
CA SER A 358 -2.56 -6.36 -5.74
C SER A 358 -4.01 -5.86 -5.56
N LEU A 359 -4.40 -4.76 -6.23
CA LEU A 359 -5.78 -4.30 -6.29
C LEU A 359 -6.48 -4.88 -7.52
N TRP A 360 -7.69 -5.40 -7.33
CA TRP A 360 -8.55 -5.82 -8.42
C TRP A 360 -9.49 -4.70 -8.81
N VAL A 361 -9.63 -4.47 -10.11
CA VAL A 361 -10.70 -3.65 -10.67
C VAL A 361 -11.86 -4.56 -11.04
N MET A 362 -13.01 -4.32 -10.43
CA MET A 362 -14.24 -5.09 -10.61
C MET A 362 -15.36 -4.19 -11.11
N GLU A 363 -16.19 -4.67 -12.03
CA GLU A 363 -17.37 -3.94 -12.51
C GLU A 363 -18.64 -4.70 -12.15
N PHE A 364 -19.58 -3.99 -11.53
CA PHE A 364 -20.87 -4.50 -11.09
C PHE A 364 -21.94 -3.89 -11.99
N PHE A 365 -22.71 -4.74 -12.67
CA PHE A 365 -23.71 -4.33 -13.66
C PHE A 365 -25.12 -4.61 -13.18
N LYS A 366 -26.04 -3.73 -13.56
CA LYS A 366 -27.41 -3.71 -13.06
C LYS A 366 -28.27 -4.88 -13.45
#